data_AF-A0A254SNK6-F1
#
_entry.id   AF-A0A254SNK6-F1
#
_cell.length_a   1.000
_cell.length_b   1.000
_cell.length_c   1.000
_cell.angle_alpha   90.00
_cell.angle_beta   90.00
_cell.angle_gamma   90.00
#
_symmetry.space_group_name_H-M   'P 1'
#
loop_
_entity.id
_entity.type
_entity.pdbx_description
1 polymer ?
#
loop_
_entity_poly.entity_id
_entity_poly.type
_entity_poly.pdbx_seq_one_letter_code
_entity_poly.pdbx_strand_id
1 'polypeptide(L)'
;MIDRCNDAIDDGVSIVQASSYLKEALVRYDKADAINFVTSLFRLIEPIHRPIKNQNDYTGIEKILSKVAGMFDLTKDEYYCIVEPFAQKLIKLDMNVAAHSEDFLRKVNEGVKNKKKNELYRITDSGTISDSQQQSEDNNFESSFDDESLMDEYYAIFGCTPNASEKEIQSAYGKIIKESDSPKWDKKSAKERFAKIQEAYQIIKVAKGF
;
A
#
# COMPACT_ATOMS: atom_id res chain seq x y z
N MET A 1 24.11 12.10 1.64
CA MET A 1 23.18 13.26 1.42
C MET A 1 21.91 13.12 2.25
N ILE A 2 21.33 11.92 2.31
CA ILE A 2 20.57 11.47 3.49
C ILE A 2 21.35 11.84 4.75
N ASP A 3 22.67 11.62 4.77
CA ASP A 3 23.56 12.07 5.84
C ASP A 3 23.47 13.56 6.14
N ARG A 4 23.41 14.46 5.15
CA ARG A 4 23.24 15.91 5.42
C ARG A 4 21.88 16.26 6.00
N CYS A 5 20.85 15.50 5.63
CA CYS A 5 19.52 15.67 6.20
C CYS A 5 19.47 15.11 7.63
N ASN A 6 20.14 13.99 7.86
CA ASN A 6 20.35 13.40 9.19
C ASN A 6 21.14 14.36 10.07
N ASP A 7 22.28 14.87 9.59
CA ASP A 7 23.13 15.86 10.25
C ASP A 7 22.31 17.12 10.59
N ALA A 8 21.50 17.63 9.67
CA ALA A 8 20.63 18.77 9.94
C ALA A 8 19.58 18.47 11.03
N ILE A 9 18.97 17.28 10.99
CA ILE A 9 18.01 16.84 12.01
C ILE A 9 18.71 16.67 13.38
N ASP A 10 19.91 16.10 13.39
CA ASP A 10 20.76 15.90 14.57
C ASP A 10 21.22 17.26 15.15
N ASP A 11 21.44 18.25 14.28
CA ASP A 11 21.72 19.65 14.63
C ASP A 11 20.47 20.42 15.09
N GLY A 12 19.31 19.76 15.18
CA GLY A 12 18.07 20.32 15.72
C GLY A 12 17.23 21.12 14.71
N VAL A 13 17.54 21.02 13.41
CA VAL A 13 16.71 21.60 12.35
C VAL A 13 15.40 20.83 12.23
N SER A 14 14.28 21.54 12.08
CA SER A 14 12.98 20.88 11.89
C SER A 14 12.97 20.02 10.63
N ILE A 15 12.28 18.89 10.63
CA ILE A 15 12.18 18.00 9.45
C ILE A 15 11.65 18.76 8.21
N VAL A 16 10.78 19.75 8.40
CA VAL A 16 10.27 20.62 7.32
C VAL A 16 11.37 21.49 6.71
N GLN A 17 12.29 22.03 7.52
CA GLN A 17 13.43 22.78 7.02
C GLN A 17 14.52 21.84 6.47
N ALA A 18 14.76 20.71 7.11
CA ALA A 18 15.67 19.67 6.63
C ALA A 18 15.25 19.17 5.24
N SER A 19 13.94 18.96 5.01
CA SER A 19 13.37 18.60 3.70
C SER A 19 13.50 19.71 2.64
N SER A 20 13.67 20.97 3.04
CA SER A 20 13.88 22.06 2.07
C SER A 20 15.30 22.09 1.50
N TYR A 21 16.32 21.67 2.25
CA TYR A 21 17.69 21.47 1.73
C TYR A 21 17.75 20.37 0.67
N LEU A 22 16.80 19.45 0.70
CA LEU A 22 16.67 18.41 -0.32
C LEU A 22 15.95 18.92 -1.56
N LYS A 23 15.02 19.87 -1.46
CA LYS A 23 14.31 20.41 -2.63
C LYS A 23 15.26 20.88 -3.73
N GLU A 24 16.39 21.50 -3.38
CA GLU A 24 17.39 21.93 -4.37
C GLU A 24 18.25 20.78 -4.93
N ALA A 25 18.46 19.72 -4.14
CA ALA A 25 19.21 18.55 -4.56
C ALA A 25 18.36 17.54 -5.36
N LEU A 26 17.05 17.49 -5.12
CA LEU A 26 16.10 16.50 -5.63
C LEU A 26 15.57 16.77 -7.04
N VAL A 27 15.75 17.98 -7.58
CA VAL A 27 15.39 18.34 -8.99
C VAL A 27 16.11 17.45 -10.02
N ARG A 28 17.13 16.68 -9.60
CA ARG A 28 17.97 15.85 -10.47
C ARG A 28 17.74 14.34 -10.36
N TYR A 29 16.79 13.88 -9.54
CA TYR A 29 16.69 12.46 -9.17
C TYR A 29 15.47 11.73 -9.74
N ASP A 30 15.62 10.41 -9.84
CA ASP A 30 14.60 9.45 -10.25
C ASP A 30 13.60 9.18 -9.09
N LYS A 31 12.36 8.84 -9.45
CA LYS A 31 11.27 8.45 -8.56
C LYS A 31 11.64 7.37 -7.51
N ALA A 32 12.56 6.47 -7.82
CA ALA A 32 13.06 5.46 -6.89
C ALA A 32 13.84 6.08 -5.71
N ASP A 33 14.63 7.13 -5.97
CA ASP A 33 15.39 7.83 -4.93
C ASP A 33 14.49 8.64 -4.01
N ALA A 34 13.38 9.17 -4.53
CA ALA A 34 12.32 9.79 -3.75
C ALA A 34 11.70 8.82 -2.73
N ILE A 35 11.42 7.60 -3.17
CA ILE A 35 10.84 6.54 -2.33
C ILE A 35 11.83 6.12 -1.25
N ASN A 36 13.10 5.91 -1.61
CA ASN A 36 14.16 5.56 -0.67
C ASN A 36 14.38 6.67 0.38
N PHE A 37 14.26 7.94 -0.04
CA PHE A 37 14.36 9.08 0.85
C PHE A 37 13.20 9.14 1.85
N VAL A 38 11.95 9.05 1.38
CA VAL A 38 10.77 9.00 2.27
C VAL A 38 10.89 7.85 3.26
N THR A 39 11.31 6.68 2.78
CA THR A 39 11.57 5.50 3.62
C THR A 39 12.66 5.75 4.66
N SER A 40 13.70 6.50 4.31
CA SER A 40 14.79 6.87 5.24
C SER A 40 14.33 7.87 6.29
N LEU A 41 13.47 8.84 5.92
CA LEU A 41 12.82 9.73 6.90
C LEU A 41 12.02 8.94 7.93
N PHE A 42 11.30 7.90 7.52
CA PHE A 42 10.59 7.02 8.46
C PHE A 42 11.53 6.33 9.45
N ARG A 43 12.72 5.92 9.00
CA ARG A 43 13.74 5.30 9.87
C ARG A 43 14.38 6.29 10.84
N LEU A 44 14.46 7.57 10.50
CA LEU A 44 14.97 8.62 11.39
C LEU A 44 13.96 9.04 12.46
N ILE A 45 12.67 8.89 12.18
CA ILE A 45 11.62 9.11 13.17
C ILE A 45 11.62 7.97 14.22
N GLU A 46 12.21 6.81 13.91
CA GLU A 46 12.24 5.61 14.76
C GLU A 46 13.02 5.77 16.09
N PRO A 47 14.18 6.47 16.17
CA PRO A 47 14.97 6.59 17.41
C PRO A 47 14.74 7.90 18.18
N ILE A 48 14.16 8.94 17.56
CA ILE A 48 14.01 10.27 18.18
C ILE A 48 12.75 10.27 19.07
N HIS A 49 12.76 9.46 20.13
CA HIS A 49 11.91 9.66 21.31
C HIS A 49 12.45 10.80 22.17
N ARG A 50 12.46 12.03 21.63
CA ARG A 50 12.28 13.20 22.49
C ARG A 50 10.78 13.40 22.63
N PRO A 51 10.22 13.50 23.85
CA PRO A 51 8.82 13.84 24.03
C PRO A 51 8.59 15.18 23.33
N ILE A 52 7.81 15.15 22.26
CA ILE A 52 7.43 16.36 21.51
C ILE A 52 6.62 17.22 22.47
N LYS A 53 7.22 18.33 22.91
CA LYS A 53 6.63 19.18 23.96
C LYS A 53 5.53 20.10 23.43
N ASN A 54 5.42 20.28 22.11
CA ASN A 54 4.49 21.21 21.50
C ASN A 54 3.53 20.51 20.52
N GLN A 55 2.23 20.65 20.79
CA GLN A 55 1.13 20.12 19.99
C GLN A 55 1.10 20.67 18.55
N ASN A 56 1.76 21.82 18.32
CA ASN A 56 1.88 22.46 17.00
C ASN A 56 2.93 21.79 16.08
N ASP A 57 3.79 20.93 16.59
CA ASP A 57 4.80 20.21 15.79
C ASP A 57 4.24 18.94 15.13
N TYR A 58 3.05 18.48 15.54
CA TYR A 58 2.53 17.15 15.24
C TYR A 58 1.17 17.13 14.51
N THR A 59 0.96 18.09 13.62
CA THR A 59 0.27 17.81 12.34
C THR A 59 1.28 17.48 11.23
N GLY A 60 2.53 17.19 11.63
CA GLY A 60 3.71 17.23 10.79
C GLY A 60 3.92 16.01 9.91
N ILE A 61 3.76 14.77 10.40
CA ILE A 61 4.27 13.61 9.64
C ILE A 61 3.47 13.40 8.35
N GLU A 62 2.14 13.31 8.40
CA GLU A 62 1.33 13.19 7.17
C GLU A 62 1.52 14.41 6.25
N LYS A 63 1.63 15.64 6.80
CA LYS A 63 1.87 16.85 6.00
C LYS A 63 3.27 16.88 5.38
N ILE A 64 4.29 16.42 6.08
CA ILE A 64 5.67 16.30 5.60
C ILE A 64 5.69 15.27 4.49
N LEU A 65 5.12 14.09 4.73
CA LEU A 65 5.06 13.02 3.73
C LEU A 65 4.25 13.46 2.51
N SER A 66 3.12 14.14 2.70
CA SER A 66 2.31 14.71 1.61
C SER A 66 3.04 15.81 0.85
N LYS A 67 3.80 16.67 1.54
CA LYS A 67 4.59 17.73 0.93
C LYS A 67 5.79 17.17 0.17
N VAL A 68 6.45 16.15 0.72
CA VAL A 68 7.51 15.40 0.03
C VAL A 68 6.94 14.69 -1.19
N ALA A 69 5.78 14.03 -1.07
CA ALA A 69 5.09 13.43 -2.21
C ALA A 69 4.77 14.43 -3.32
N GLY A 70 4.30 15.64 -2.94
CA GLY A 70 4.07 16.73 -3.88
C GLY A 70 5.35 17.31 -4.50
N MET A 71 6.51 17.22 -3.83
CA MET A 71 7.80 17.60 -4.43
C MET A 71 8.27 16.61 -5.51
N PHE A 72 7.75 15.39 -5.48
CA PHE A 72 8.13 14.29 -6.38
C PHE A 72 7.04 13.93 -7.38
N ASP A 73 6.01 14.77 -7.51
CA ASP A 73 4.84 14.55 -8.36
C ASP A 73 4.22 13.15 -8.18
N LEU A 74 4.30 12.62 -6.96
CA LEU A 74 3.69 11.34 -6.65
C LEU A 74 2.18 11.49 -6.69
N THR A 75 1.52 10.56 -7.37
CA THR A 75 0.07 10.46 -7.29
C THR A 75 -0.34 10.10 -5.86
N LYS A 76 -1.59 10.41 -5.51
CA LYS A 76 -2.14 10.10 -4.18
C LYS A 76 -2.08 8.61 -3.87
N ASP A 77 -2.29 7.75 -4.86
CA ASP A 77 -2.23 6.30 -4.72
C ASP A 77 -0.78 5.81 -4.48
N GLU A 78 0.18 6.37 -5.20
CA GLU A 78 1.60 6.06 -5.02
C GLU A 78 2.13 6.47 -3.65
N TYR A 79 1.72 7.64 -3.18
CA TYR A 79 1.95 8.09 -1.81
C TYR A 79 1.48 7.05 -0.80
N TYR A 80 0.24 6.57 -0.93
CA TYR A 80 -0.31 5.60 0.01
C TYR A 80 0.38 4.25 -0.04
N CYS A 81 0.84 3.78 -1.21
CA CYS A 81 1.66 2.58 -1.31
C CYS A 81 2.99 2.70 -0.57
N ILE A 82 3.62 3.88 -0.60
CA ILE A 82 4.89 4.11 0.12
C ILE A 82 4.66 4.13 1.63
N VAL A 83 3.52 4.68 2.07
CA VAL A 83 3.19 4.86 3.48
C VAL A 83 2.57 3.60 4.10
N GLU A 84 2.00 2.70 3.31
CA GLU A 84 1.34 1.45 3.76
C GLU A 84 2.18 0.64 4.76
N PRO A 85 3.47 0.31 4.49
CA PRO A 85 4.29 -0.47 5.42
C PRO A 85 4.50 0.22 6.77
N PHE A 86 4.30 1.53 6.83
CA PHE A 86 4.52 2.37 7.99
C PHE A 86 3.22 2.83 8.67
N ALA A 87 2.05 2.58 8.07
CA ALA A 87 0.78 3.14 8.54
C ALA A 87 0.45 2.74 10.00
N GLN A 88 0.66 1.48 10.35
CA GLN A 88 0.47 0.98 11.72
C GLN A 88 1.50 1.57 12.72
N LYS A 89 2.71 1.90 12.24
CA LYS A 89 3.73 2.55 13.07
C LYS A 89 3.39 4.04 13.27
N LEU A 90 2.93 4.72 12.22
CA LEU A 90 2.50 6.13 12.27
C LEU A 90 1.40 6.37 13.31
N ILE A 91 0.42 5.46 13.37
CA ILE A 91 -0.66 5.49 14.36
C ILE A 91 -0.13 5.43 15.80
N LYS A 92 0.97 4.69 16.02
CA LYS A 92 1.59 4.60 17.36
C LYS A 92 2.45 5.82 17.70
N LEU A 93 2.97 6.50 16.67
CA LEU A 93 3.91 7.62 16.81
C LEU A 93 3.21 8.98 16.89
N ASP A 94 1.99 9.11 16.35
CA ASP A 94 1.27 10.39 16.25
C ASP A 94 -0.17 10.24 16.78
N MET A 95 -0.50 10.96 17.86
CA MET A 95 -1.84 10.95 18.47
C MET A 95 -2.94 11.48 17.55
N ASN A 96 -2.63 12.39 16.61
CA ASN A 96 -3.61 12.89 15.65
C ASN A 96 -3.87 11.85 14.56
N VAL A 97 -2.81 11.19 14.07
CA VAL A 97 -2.97 10.02 13.18
C VAL A 97 -3.71 8.91 13.93
N ALA A 98 -3.47 8.73 15.23
CA ALA A 98 -4.22 7.78 16.05
C ALA A 98 -5.71 8.14 16.16
N ALA A 99 -6.02 9.42 16.40
CA ALA A 99 -7.38 9.95 16.47
C ALA A 99 -8.14 9.79 15.15
N HIS A 100 -7.42 9.80 14.03
CA HIS A 100 -7.97 9.58 12.68
C HIS A 100 -7.54 8.25 12.06
N SER A 101 -7.12 7.28 12.88
CA SER A 101 -6.43 6.08 12.39
C SER A 101 -7.31 5.24 11.46
N GLU A 102 -8.61 5.16 11.73
CA GLU A 102 -9.56 4.46 10.87
C GLU A 102 -9.69 5.10 9.48
N ASP A 103 -9.82 6.43 9.41
CA ASP A 103 -9.91 7.16 8.14
C ASP A 103 -8.58 7.12 7.37
N PHE A 104 -7.46 7.24 8.09
CA PHE A 104 -6.12 7.16 7.51
C PHE A 104 -5.85 5.76 6.93
N LEU A 105 -6.09 4.69 7.70
CA LEU A 105 -5.93 3.31 7.21
C LEU A 105 -6.86 3.01 6.04
N ARG A 106 -8.10 3.52 6.08
CA ARG A 106 -9.03 3.41 4.95
C ARG A 106 -8.45 4.03 3.69
N LYS A 107 -7.95 5.27 3.76
CA LYS A 107 -7.34 5.98 2.62
C LYS A 107 -6.09 5.26 2.10
N VAL A 108 -5.25 4.75 2.99
CA VAL A 108 -4.06 3.95 2.62
C VAL A 108 -4.49 2.70 1.85
N ASN A 109 -5.44 1.93 2.38
CA ASN A 109 -5.93 0.71 1.75
C ASN A 109 -6.62 0.97 0.39
N GLU A 110 -7.40 2.06 0.29
CA GLU A 110 -8.02 2.47 -0.97
C GLU A 110 -6.96 2.84 -2.03
N GLY A 111 -5.93 3.61 -1.65
CA GLY A 111 -4.85 3.98 -2.57
C GLY A 111 -4.07 2.77 -3.07
N VAL A 112 -3.75 1.82 -2.19
CA VAL A 112 -3.07 0.56 -2.56
C VAL A 112 -3.94 -0.26 -3.51
N LYS A 113 -5.24 -0.37 -3.22
CA LYS A 113 -6.18 -1.09 -4.08
C LYS A 113 -6.30 -0.45 -5.45
N ASN A 114 -6.39 0.87 -5.53
CA ASN A 114 -6.48 1.61 -6.79
C ASN A 114 -5.22 1.42 -7.64
N LYS A 115 -4.03 1.48 -7.03
CA LYS A 115 -2.78 1.24 -7.75
C LYS A 115 -2.74 -0.16 -8.36
N LYS A 116 -3.03 -1.20 -7.57
CA LYS A 116 -3.11 -2.59 -8.04
C LYS A 116 -4.10 -2.74 -9.20
N LYS A 117 -5.26 -2.09 -9.10
CA LYS A 117 -6.28 -2.10 -10.16
C LYS A 117 -5.77 -1.42 -11.44
N ASN A 118 -5.08 -0.29 -11.32
CA ASN A 118 -4.53 0.44 -12.46
C ASN A 118 -3.38 -0.31 -13.14
N GLU A 119 -2.54 -1.00 -12.36
CA GLU A 119 -1.51 -1.90 -12.89
C GLU A 119 -2.13 -3.08 -13.64
N LEU A 120 -3.20 -3.67 -13.09
CA LEU A 120 -3.95 -4.73 -13.76
C LEU A 120 -4.51 -4.30 -15.12
N TYR A 121 -5.09 -3.10 -15.21
CA TYR A 121 -5.62 -2.58 -16.48
C TYR A 121 -4.53 -2.33 -17.53
N ARG A 122 -3.33 -1.88 -17.12
CA ARG A 122 -2.20 -1.69 -18.05
C ARG A 122 -1.74 -3.00 -18.67
N ILE A 123 -1.79 -4.10 -17.91
CA ILE A 123 -1.43 -5.42 -18.41
C ILE A 123 -2.49 -5.92 -19.42
N THR A 124 -3.78 -5.67 -19.16
CA THR A 124 -4.87 -6.13 -20.05
C THR A 124 -5.03 -5.30 -21.33
N ASP A 125 -4.74 -4.00 -21.32
CA ASP A 125 -4.82 -3.15 -22.53
C ASP A 125 -3.63 -3.35 -23.49
N SER A 126 -2.57 -4.03 -23.03
CA SER A 126 -1.43 -4.38 -23.88
C SER A 126 -1.74 -5.51 -24.89
N GLY A 127 -2.94 -6.11 -24.83
CA GLY A 127 -3.34 -7.27 -25.63
C GLY A 127 -4.12 -7.01 -26.92
N THR A 128 -4.41 -5.74 -27.28
CA THR A 128 -5.15 -5.44 -28.52
C THR A 128 -4.47 -4.33 -29.32
N ILE A 129 -3.31 -4.63 -29.91
CA ILE A 129 -2.73 -3.81 -30.98
C ILE A 129 -3.07 -4.49 -32.31
N SER A 130 -4.05 -3.92 -33.00
CA SER A 130 -4.16 -4.00 -34.46
C SER A 130 -2.96 -3.26 -35.08
N ASP A 131 -2.35 -3.90 -36.06
CA ASP A 131 -1.24 -3.43 -36.88
C ASP A 131 -1.31 -1.95 -37.27
N SER A 132 -0.34 -1.15 -36.81
CA SER A 132 0.28 -0.06 -37.56
C SER A 132 1.60 0.36 -36.89
N GLN A 133 2.63 0.51 -37.71
CA GLN A 133 4.06 0.55 -37.40
C GLN A 133 4.53 1.80 -36.63
N GLN A 134 5.43 1.64 -35.64
CA GLN A 134 6.84 2.10 -35.68
C GLN A 134 7.60 1.78 -34.38
N GLN A 135 8.87 1.34 -34.55
CA GLN A 135 9.96 1.00 -33.61
C GLN A 135 10.17 2.05 -32.50
N SER A 136 10.77 1.85 -31.31
CA SER A 136 11.75 0.94 -30.66
C SER A 136 11.72 1.28 -29.15
N GLU A 137 12.01 0.44 -28.14
CA GLU A 137 13.27 -0.20 -27.73
C GLU A 137 12.97 -1.22 -26.60
N ASP A 138 13.83 -2.23 -26.50
CA ASP A 138 13.83 -3.34 -25.55
C ASP A 138 13.66 -2.97 -24.07
N ASN A 139 12.69 -3.62 -23.41
CA ASN A 139 12.84 -4.12 -22.04
C ASN A 139 11.99 -5.39 -21.90
N ASN A 140 12.61 -6.49 -22.29
CA ASN A 140 12.08 -7.83 -22.10
C ASN A 140 12.24 -8.21 -20.60
N PHE A 141 11.30 -7.78 -19.75
CA PHE A 141 11.09 -8.36 -18.42
C PHE A 141 9.92 -9.31 -18.52
N GLU A 142 10.24 -10.55 -18.89
CA GLU A 142 9.35 -11.69 -18.87
C GLU A 142 9.01 -12.00 -17.39
N SER A 143 8.04 -11.26 -16.85
CA SER A 143 7.44 -11.54 -15.54
C SER A 143 6.45 -12.68 -15.72
N SER A 144 6.96 -13.90 -15.82
CA SER A 144 6.19 -15.12 -15.56
C SER A 144 5.89 -15.19 -14.05
N PHE A 145 5.03 -14.29 -13.56
CA PHE A 145 4.31 -14.52 -12.31
C PHE A 145 3.00 -15.16 -12.72
N ASP A 146 2.89 -16.46 -12.52
CA ASP A 146 1.71 -17.26 -12.84
C ASP A 146 0.52 -16.78 -11.98
N ASP A 147 -0.23 -15.80 -12.51
CA ASP A 147 -1.45 -15.24 -11.91
C ASP A 147 -2.52 -16.34 -11.70
N GLU A 148 -2.43 -17.44 -12.46
CA GLU A 148 -3.21 -18.66 -12.23
C GLU A 148 -2.96 -19.29 -10.85
N SER A 149 -1.71 -19.29 -10.36
CA SER A 149 -1.36 -19.92 -9.08
C SER A 149 -2.01 -19.23 -7.88
N LEU A 150 -2.24 -17.92 -7.96
CA LEU A 150 -2.83 -17.16 -6.86
C LEU A 150 -4.35 -17.37 -6.80
N MET A 151 -5.00 -17.47 -7.97
CA MET A 151 -6.43 -17.76 -8.07
C MET A 151 -6.74 -19.18 -7.57
N ASP A 152 -5.88 -20.15 -7.85
CA ASP A 152 -6.02 -21.51 -7.33
C ASP A 152 -6.01 -21.56 -5.80
N GLU A 153 -5.16 -20.75 -5.15
CA GLU A 153 -5.15 -20.62 -3.69
C GLU A 153 -6.48 -20.07 -3.15
N TYR A 154 -7.05 -19.06 -3.82
CA TYR A 154 -8.35 -18.50 -3.42
C TYR A 154 -9.51 -19.48 -3.62
N TYR A 155 -9.54 -20.25 -4.70
CA TYR A 155 -10.54 -21.30 -4.88
C TYR A 155 -10.38 -22.43 -3.86
N ALA A 156 -9.15 -22.76 -3.49
CA ALA A 156 -8.87 -23.75 -2.45
C ALA A 156 -9.41 -23.33 -1.07
N ILE A 157 -9.40 -22.03 -0.72
CA ILE A 157 -10.01 -21.53 0.52
C ILE A 157 -11.51 -21.89 0.59
N PHE A 158 -12.21 -21.84 -0.54
CA PHE A 158 -13.63 -22.19 -0.64
C PHE A 158 -13.90 -23.67 -0.89
N GLY A 159 -12.85 -24.48 -1.08
CA GLY A 159 -12.98 -25.88 -1.52
C GLY A 159 -13.69 -26.00 -2.88
N CYS A 160 -13.55 -24.99 -3.73
CA CYS A 160 -14.18 -24.91 -5.04
C CYS A 160 -13.10 -25.09 -6.13
N THR A 161 -13.55 -25.39 -7.35
CA THR A 161 -12.66 -25.37 -8.53
C THR A 161 -12.74 -24.01 -9.23
N PRO A 162 -11.76 -23.64 -10.07
CA PRO A 162 -11.83 -22.40 -10.86
C PRO A 162 -13.08 -22.30 -11.74
N ASN A 163 -13.68 -23.44 -12.10
CA ASN A 163 -14.91 -23.53 -12.89
C ASN A 163 -16.20 -23.44 -12.08
N ALA A 164 -16.14 -23.28 -10.74
CA ALA A 164 -17.32 -23.21 -9.88
C ALA A 164 -18.23 -22.03 -10.26
N SER A 165 -19.53 -22.26 -10.29
CA SER A 165 -20.53 -21.23 -10.53
C SER A 165 -20.59 -20.20 -9.39
N GLU A 166 -21.12 -19.01 -9.68
CA GLU A 166 -21.36 -17.96 -8.68
C GLU A 166 -22.12 -18.51 -7.45
N LYS A 167 -23.18 -19.29 -7.70
CA LYS A 167 -24.01 -19.87 -6.64
C LYS A 167 -23.22 -20.82 -5.74
N GLU A 168 -22.29 -21.59 -6.31
CA GLU A 168 -21.43 -22.49 -5.54
C GLU A 168 -20.45 -21.71 -4.65
N ILE A 169 -19.83 -20.66 -5.20
CA ILE A 169 -18.91 -19.80 -4.46
C ILE A 169 -19.64 -19.06 -3.33
N GLN A 170 -20.82 -18.49 -3.61
CA GLN A 170 -21.65 -17.84 -2.60
C GLN A 170 -22.13 -18.81 -1.51
N SER A 171 -22.50 -20.05 -1.90
CA SER A 171 -22.88 -21.09 -0.95
C SER A 171 -21.71 -21.50 -0.05
N ALA A 172 -20.52 -21.69 -0.62
CA ALA A 172 -19.30 -22.02 0.11
C ALA A 172 -18.92 -20.90 1.10
N TYR A 173 -18.92 -19.65 0.64
CA TYR A 173 -18.70 -18.48 1.49
C TYR A 173 -19.70 -18.43 2.66
N GLY A 174 -20.99 -18.63 2.39
CA GLY A 174 -22.02 -18.65 3.42
C GLY A 174 -21.86 -19.78 4.45
N LYS A 175 -21.35 -20.95 4.04
CA LYS A 175 -21.04 -22.06 4.96
C LYS A 175 -19.87 -21.68 5.89
N ILE A 176 -18.81 -21.12 5.34
CA ILE A 176 -17.62 -20.72 6.10
C ILE A 176 -17.96 -19.64 7.14
N ILE A 177 -18.79 -18.64 6.78
CA ILE A 177 -19.24 -17.63 7.75
C ILE A 177 -19.99 -18.27 8.91
N LYS A 178 -20.93 -19.17 8.62
CA LYS A 178 -21.69 -19.87 9.67
C LYS A 178 -20.82 -20.73 10.58
N GLU A 179 -19.77 -21.34 10.03
CA GLU A 179 -18.79 -22.10 10.80
C GLU A 179 -17.86 -21.21 11.63
N SER A 180 -17.56 -19.99 11.17
CA SER A 180 -16.71 -19.04 11.90
C SER A 180 -17.34 -18.54 13.19
N ASP A 181 -18.68 -18.54 13.28
CA ASP A 181 -19.44 -18.26 14.51
C ASP A 181 -19.49 -19.47 15.47
N SER A 182 -18.89 -20.61 15.10
CA SER A 182 -18.85 -21.80 15.95
C SER A 182 -17.87 -21.61 17.12
N PRO A 183 -18.22 -22.06 18.34
CA PRO A 183 -17.32 -22.01 19.51
C PRO A 183 -16.03 -22.82 19.35
N LYS A 184 -15.89 -23.58 18.26
CA LYS A 184 -14.68 -24.35 17.91
C LYS A 184 -13.55 -23.50 17.35
N TRP A 185 -13.81 -22.25 16.95
CA TRP A 185 -12.79 -21.35 16.41
C TRP A 185 -12.16 -20.53 17.52
N ASP A 186 -10.82 -20.55 17.60
CA ASP A 186 -10.07 -19.62 18.45
C ASP A 186 -10.31 -18.18 17.97
N LYS A 187 -10.66 -17.27 18.88
CA LYS A 187 -11.09 -15.90 18.56
C LYS A 187 -10.02 -15.09 17.79
N LYS A 188 -8.74 -15.30 18.10
CA LYS A 188 -7.65 -14.57 17.45
C LYS A 188 -7.42 -15.10 16.03
N SER A 189 -7.37 -16.43 15.90
CA SER A 189 -7.23 -17.11 14.61
C SER A 189 -8.45 -16.91 13.69
N ALA A 190 -9.64 -16.75 14.26
CA ALA A 190 -10.88 -16.53 13.53
C ALA A 190 -10.86 -15.20 12.75
N LYS A 191 -10.39 -14.13 13.38
CA LYS A 191 -10.33 -12.79 12.76
C LYS A 191 -9.42 -12.76 11.54
N GLU A 192 -8.23 -13.36 11.66
CA GLU A 192 -7.26 -13.44 10.55
C GLU A 192 -7.77 -14.31 9.40
N ARG A 193 -8.37 -15.46 9.72
CA ARG A 193 -8.99 -16.33 8.71
C ARG A 193 -10.16 -15.63 8.01
N PHE A 194 -11.01 -14.93 8.75
CA PHE A 194 -12.15 -14.22 8.19
C PHE A 194 -11.70 -13.11 7.22
N ALA A 195 -10.65 -12.36 7.57
CA ALA A 195 -10.07 -11.36 6.67
C ALA A 195 -9.60 -11.98 5.35
N LYS A 196 -8.88 -13.11 5.40
CA LYS A 196 -8.44 -13.85 4.20
C LYS A 196 -9.61 -14.37 3.37
N ILE A 197 -10.65 -14.89 4.01
CA ILE A 197 -11.87 -15.38 3.33
C ILE A 197 -12.60 -14.24 2.62
N GLN A 198 -12.72 -13.07 3.27
CA GLN A 198 -13.34 -11.90 2.65
C GLN A 198 -12.52 -11.39 1.46
N GLU A 199 -11.19 -11.32 1.60
CA GLU A 199 -10.29 -10.93 0.52
C GLU A 199 -10.43 -11.86 -0.69
N ALA A 200 -10.32 -13.17 -0.47
CA ALA A 200 -10.48 -14.18 -1.52
C ALA A 200 -11.84 -14.08 -2.23
N TYR A 201 -12.92 -13.87 -1.48
CA TYR A 201 -14.26 -13.70 -2.06
C TYR A 201 -14.35 -12.46 -2.95
N GLN A 202 -13.78 -11.32 -2.53
CA GLN A 202 -13.79 -10.09 -3.33
C GLN A 202 -12.98 -10.25 -4.61
N ILE A 203 -11.83 -10.93 -4.54
CA ILE A 203 -10.99 -11.16 -5.72
C ILE A 203 -11.71 -12.07 -6.72
N ILE A 204 -12.27 -13.21 -6.26
CA ILE A 204 -13.03 -14.12 -7.12
C ILE A 204 -14.25 -13.42 -7.74
N LYS A 205 -14.95 -12.60 -6.95
CA LYS A 205 -16.12 -11.85 -7.41
C LYS A 205 -15.76 -10.88 -8.54
N VAL A 206 -14.68 -10.12 -8.38
CA VAL A 206 -14.17 -9.20 -9.41
C VAL A 206 -13.73 -9.97 -10.66
N ALA A 207 -13.00 -11.08 -10.48
CA ALA A 207 -12.49 -11.89 -11.60
C ALA A 207 -13.60 -12.54 -12.43
N LYS A 208 -14.70 -12.97 -11.80
CA LYS A 208 -15.84 -13.61 -12.49
C LYS A 208 -16.94 -12.65 -12.94
N GLY A 209 -16.94 -11.40 -12.49
CA GLY A 209 -17.85 -10.37 -12.98
C GLY A 209 -19.32 -10.54 -12.56
N PHE A 210 -19.57 -10.97 -11.32
CA PHE A 210 -20.91 -11.01 -10.71
C PHE A 210 -20.99 -10.17 -9.43
#